data_AF-A0ABD6BRH2-F1
#
_entry.id   AF-A0ABD6BRH2-F1
#
_cell.length_a   1.000
_cell.length_b   1.000
_cell.length_c   1.000
_cell.angle_alpha   90.00
_cell.angle_beta   90.00
_cell.angle_gamma   90.00
#
_symmetry.space_group_name_H-M   'P 1'
#
loop_
_entity.id
_entity.type
_entity.pdbx_description
1 polymer ?
#
loop_
_entity_poly.entity_id
_entity_poly.type
_entity_poly.pdbx_seq_one_letter_code
_entity_poly.pdbx_strand_id
1 'polypeptide(L)' 'MVEIGQAAFGLFLLVGGALVAIDHPAIDWLNRWLTSAGTNQRPADIEMDENAAFVGFLVGSVTVIAGLMLIADAVA' A
#
# COMPACT_ATOMS: atom_id res chain seq x y z
N MET A 1 -19.14 2.28 -21.39
CA MET A 1 -19.05 3.70 -20.96
C MET A 1 -18.00 3.72 -19.87
N VAL A 2 -16.98 4.58 -19.94
CA VAL A 2 -15.88 4.51 -18.96
C VAL A 2 -16.40 4.81 -17.55
N GLU A 3 -16.23 3.85 -16.65
CA GLU A 3 -16.60 4.02 -15.24
C GLU A 3 -15.50 4.79 -14.51
N ILE A 4 -15.57 6.12 -14.57
CA ILE A 4 -14.55 7.02 -14.01
C ILE A 4 -14.25 6.71 -12.54
N GLY A 5 -15.27 6.37 -11.75
CA GLY A 5 -15.09 5.99 -10.34
C GLY A 5 -14.27 4.71 -10.17
N GLN A 6 -14.54 3.69 -10.97
CA GLN A 6 -13.81 2.43 -10.94
C GLN A 6 -12.37 2.61 -11.43
N ALA A 7 -12.16 3.36 -12.51
CA ALA A 7 -10.82 3.67 -13.03
C ALA A 7 -9.99 4.47 -12.01
N ALA A 8 -10.59 5.47 -11.35
CA ALA A 8 -9.91 6.26 -10.31
C ALA A 8 -9.55 5.40 -9.08
N PHE A 9 -10.45 4.51 -8.67
CA PHE A 9 -10.16 3.58 -7.57
C PHE A 9 -9.06 2.57 -7.95
N GLY A 10 -9.08 2.04 -9.16
CA GLY A 10 -8.01 1.17 -9.67
C GLY A 10 -6.65 1.88 -9.72
N LEU A 11 -6.61 3.14 -10.13
CA LEU A 11 -5.40 3.97 -10.10
C LEU A 11 -4.90 4.19 -8.66
N PHE A 12 -5.81 4.46 -7.72
CA PHE A 12 -5.47 4.57 -6.31
C PHE A 12 -4.83 3.29 -5.77
N LEU A 13 -5.41 2.12 -6.08
CA LEU A 13 -4.83 0.83 -5.68
C LEU A 13 -3.47 0.58 -6.33
N LEU A 14 -3.31 0.94 -7.60
CA LEU A 14 -2.04 0.78 -8.32
C LEU A 14 -0.94 1.61 -7.65
N VAL A 15 -1.19 2.90 -7.39
CA VAL A 15 -0.20 3.78 -6.75
C VAL A 15 0.05 3.36 -5.30
N GLY A 16 -1.01 3.13 -4.52
CA GLY A 16 -0.90 2.73 -3.12
C GLY A 16 -0.17 1.39 -2.96
N GLY A 17 -0.55 0.40 -3.76
CA GLY A 17 0.10 -0.90 -3.78
C GLY A 17 1.58 -0.82 -4.17
N ALA A 18 1.92 0.01 -5.15
CA ALA A 18 3.32 0.21 -5.56
C ALA A 18 4.15 0.85 -4.43
N LEU A 19 3.61 1.87 -3.75
CA LEU A 19 4.28 2.51 -2.61
C LEU A 19 4.51 1.53 -1.46
N VAL A 20 3.55 0.65 -1.19
CA VAL A 20 3.68 -0.41 -0.18
C VAL A 20 4.70 -1.46 -0.62
N ALA A 21 4.71 -1.82 -1.91
CA ALA A 21 5.60 -2.86 -2.42
C ALA A 21 7.08 -2.47 -2.35
N ILE A 22 7.39 -1.19 -2.55
CA ILE A 22 8.78 -0.68 -2.51
C ILE A 22 9.22 -0.21 -1.12
N ASP A 23 8.38 -0.43 -0.10
CA ASP A 23 8.57 0.09 1.26
C ASP A 23 8.90 1.60 1.26
N HIS A 24 8.03 2.38 0.60
CA HIS A 24 8.25 3.81 0.47
C HIS A 24 8.33 4.48 1.86
N PRO A 25 9.20 5.48 2.09
CA PRO A 25 9.38 6.10 3.41
C PRO A 25 8.10 6.62 4.07
N ALA A 26 7.10 7.01 3.28
CA ALA A 26 5.78 7.42 3.78
C ALA A 26 4.97 6.24 4.35
N ILE A 27 5.09 5.05 3.75
CA ILE A 27 4.46 3.81 4.23
C ILE A 27 5.20 3.31 5.47
N ASP A 28 6.53 3.32 5.48
CA ASP A 28 7.32 2.99 6.68
C ASP A 28 6.96 3.91 7.86
N TRP A 29 6.89 5.23 7.62
CA TRP A 29 6.45 6.20 8.62
C TRP A 29 5.03 5.89 9.14
N LEU A 30 4.09 5.59 8.24
CA LEU A 30 2.72 5.21 8.62
C LEU A 30 2.70 3.92 9.42
N ASN A 31 3.44 2.88 9.00
CA ASN A 31 3.52 1.60 9.69
C ASN A 31 4.07 1.75 11.11
N ARG A 32 5.15 2.51 11.27
CA ARG A 32 5.72 2.83 12.58
C ARG A 32 4.75 3.66 13.43
N TRP A 33 4.04 4.61 12.81
CA TRP A 33 3.04 5.40 13.52
C TRP A 33 1.87 4.54 14.03
N LEU A 34 1.33 3.67 13.17
CA LEU A 34 0.28 2.71 13.53
C LEU A 34 0.74 1.72 14.60
N THR A 35 1.98 1.23 14.49
CA THR A 35 2.57 0.33 15.49
C THR A 35 2.80 1.03 16.82
N SER A 36 3.15 2.32 16.79
CA SER A 36 3.33 3.12 18.01
C SER A 36 2.01 3.39 18.74
N ALA A 37 0.87 3.33 18.03
CA ALA A 37 -0.44 3.59 18.60
C ALA A 37 -0.78 2.56 19.67
N GLY A 38 -0.89 3.01 20.93
CA GLY A 38 -1.13 2.13 22.09
C GLY A 38 0.14 1.62 22.78
N THR A 39 1.31 2.09 22.35
CA THR A 39 2.60 1.84 23.03
C THR A 39 3.16 3.12 23.62
N ASN A 40 4.16 3.01 24.51
CA ASN A 40 4.93 4.15 25.02
C ASN A 40 6.14 4.49 24.13
N GLN A 41 6.32 3.81 23.00
CA GLN A 41 7.45 4.01 22.10
C GLN A 41 7.13 5.09 21.05
N ARG A 42 8.14 5.85 20.63
CA ARG A 42 7.97 6.78 19.51
C ARG A 42 8.08 6.00 18.20
N PRO A 43 7.38 6.43 17.13
CA PRO A 43 7.48 5.80 15.81
C PRO A 43 8.94 5.64 15.32
N ALA A 44 9.79 6.64 15.58
CA ALA A 44 11.19 6.63 15.15
C ALA A 44 12.05 5.56 15.85
N ASP A 45 11.61 5.08 17.03
CA ASP A 45 12.35 4.11 17.84
C ASP A 45 11.89 2.66 17.56
N ILE A 46 10.89 2.47 16.70
CA ILE A 46 10.36 1.16 16.32
C ILE A 46 11.20 0.59 15.18
N GLU A 47 11.83 -0.55 15.45
CA GLU A 47 12.54 -1.36 14.47
C GLU A 47 11.55 -2.31 13.78
N MET A 48 11.40 -2.20 12.45
CA MET A 48 10.52 -3.07 11.69
C MET A 48 11.21 -4.41 11.39
N ASP A 49 10.47 -5.51 11.58
CA ASP A 49 10.91 -6.85 11.20
C ASP A 49 11.08 -6.96 9.67
N GLU A 50 12.13 -7.62 9.22
CA GLU A 50 12.40 -7.90 7.81
C GLU A 50 11.26 -8.74 7.17
N ASN A 51 10.57 -9.57 7.97
CA ASN A 51 9.35 -10.25 7.52
C ASN A 51 8.22 -9.26 7.19
N ALA A 52 8.13 -8.13 7.90
CA ALA A 52 7.11 -7.12 7.63
C ALA A 52 7.35 -6.45 6.27
N ALA A 53 8.62 -6.22 5.90
CA ALA A 53 8.98 -5.73 4.57
C ALA A 53 8.58 -6.73 3.47
N PHE A 54 8.82 -8.04 3.68
CA PHE A 54 8.42 -9.07 2.73
C PHE A 54 6.88 -9.17 2.57
N VAL A 55 6.14 -9.11 3.68
CA VAL A 55 4.67 -9.07 3.63
C VAL A 55 4.17 -7.81 2.93
N GLY A 56 4.80 -6.65 3.20
CA GLY A 56 4.54 -5.40 2.49
C GLY A 56 4.73 -5.55 0.98
N PHE A 57 5.85 -6.14 0.55
CA PHE A 57 6.11 -6.44 -0.86
C PHE A 57 4.99 -7.29 -1.50
N LEU A 58 4.61 -8.39 -0.83
CA LEU A 58 3.58 -9.30 -1.35
C LEU A 58 2.20 -8.62 -1.44
N VAL A 59 1.77 -7.96 -0.36
CA VAL A 59 0.47 -7.28 -0.30
C VAL A 59 0.42 -6.12 -1.29
N GLY A 60 1.49 -5.32 -1.35
CA GLY A 60 1.61 -4.23 -2.31
C GLY A 60 1.53 -4.72 -3.76
N SER A 61 2.25 -5.80 -4.09
CA SER A 61 2.23 -6.41 -5.43
C SER A 61 0.83 -6.92 -5.82
N VAL A 62 0.13 -7.60 -4.92
CA VAL A 62 -1.25 -8.06 -5.17
C VAL A 62 -2.20 -6.87 -5.35
N THR A 63 -2.02 -5.81 -4.56
CA THR A 63 -2.83 -4.59 -4.65
C THR A 63 -2.63 -3.89 -6.00
N VAL A 64 -1.40 -3.86 -6.52
CA VAL A 64 -1.10 -3.35 -7.87
C VAL A 64 -1.83 -4.15 -8.95
N ILE A 65 -1.78 -5.48 -8.87
CA ILE A 65 -2.46 -6.37 -9.82
C ILE A 65 -3.97 -6.12 -9.80
N ALA A 66 -4.58 -6.02 -8.60
CA ALA A 66 -6.00 -5.72 -8.45
C ALA A 66 -6.35 -4.34 -9.04
N GLY A 67 -5.53 -3.32 -8.79
CA GLY A 67 -5.70 -1.99 -9.37
C GLY A 67 -5.68 -2.01 -10.91
N LEU A 68 -4.73 -2.73 -11.50
CA LEU A 68 -4.66 -2.92 -12.96
C LEU A 68 -5.89 -3.62 -13.52
N MET A 69 -6.38 -4.68 -12.85
CA MET A 69 -7.60 -5.38 -13.26
C MET A 69 -8.82 -4.45 -13.26
N LEU A 70 -8.97 -3.61 -12.23
CA LEU A 70 -10.08 -2.65 -12.16
C LEU A 70 -10.00 -1.56 -13.24
N ILE A 71 -8.80 -1.10 -13.58
CA ILE A 71 -8.61 -0.14 -14.68
C ILE A 71 -8.96 -0.79 -16.02
N ALA A 72 -8.52 -2.03 -16.25
CA ALA A 72 -8.81 -2.75 -17.48
C ALA A 72 -10.32 -2.98 -17.67
N ASP A 73 -11.02 -3.39 -16.60
CA ASP A 73 -12.47 -3.61 -16.60
C ASP A 73 -13.26 -2.30 -16.80
N ALA A 74 -12.81 -1.18 -16.21
CA ALA A 74 -13.47 0.11 -16.37
C ALA A 74 -13.39 0.72 -17.78
N VAL A 75 -12.45 0.24 -18.61
CA VAL A 75 -12.18 0.75 -19.97
C VAL A 75 -12.70 -0.20 -21.06
N ALA A 76 -12.83 -1.50 -20.76
CA ALA A 76 -13.39 -2.52 -21.67
C ALA A 76 -14.86 -2.24 -22.04
#